data_AF-A0A356SD59-F1
#
_entry.id   AF-A0A356SD59-F1
#
_cell.length_a   1.000
_cell.length_b   1.000
_cell.length_c   1.000
_cell.angle_alpha   90.00
_cell.angle_beta   90.00
_cell.angle_gamma   90.00
#
_symmetry.space_group_name_H-M   'P 1'
#
loop_
_entity.id
_entity.type
_entity.pdbx_description
1 polymer ?
#
loop_
_entity_poly.entity_id
_entity_poly.type
_entity_poly.pdbx_seq_one_letter_code
_entity_poly.pdbx_strand_id
1 'polypeptide(L)'
;MDPVSQGVVGAAFAQTAARRTTLATVAWYGALGGMAPDLDVLFQSSTDPLLFLEFHRQFTHSLVFIPVGALLVFLALRAVANRIKILQGLTTSQAYLACLMGYATHGLLDSCTSYGTQLFWPFSDARVAWDTMSIVDPLFTIPLLVFVIAAARTQRQWLSWLACGWMLSFFALGWLQHERAMQAAAQVASIRGHEPLRLSVKPSFANLLVWKAIYEHEDSYYVDAVRVGAQMTWFPGARVPKLDLARHFPGLEPDSQQALDVERFRWFSDDYLSPMENSPRIVDMRYSLVPNEVDPMWGIDIDPAKQTAHVRWWSSRELTDIKQRNFAGMLLGISGIPLPAQDATP
;
A
#
# COMPACT_ATOMS: atom_id res chain seq x y z
N MET A 1 2.42 -3.61 1.44
CA MET A 1 1.50 -4.71 1.73
C MET A 1 1.81 -5.21 3.13
N ASP A 2 0.90 -5.90 3.80
CA ASP A 2 1.18 -6.39 5.15
C ASP A 2 2.34 -7.42 5.17
N PRO A 3 3.11 -7.49 6.26
CA PRO A 3 4.27 -8.39 6.33
C PRO A 3 3.95 -9.88 6.17
N VAL A 4 2.71 -10.32 6.49
CA VAL A 4 2.34 -11.73 6.33
C VAL A 4 2.21 -12.07 4.86
N SER A 5 1.51 -11.24 4.08
CA SER A 5 1.47 -11.35 2.62
C SER A 5 2.85 -11.38 2.00
N GLN A 6 3.74 -10.47 2.43
CA GLN A 6 5.11 -10.38 1.94
C GLN A 6 5.91 -11.67 2.19
N GLY A 7 5.83 -12.21 3.41
CA GLY A 7 6.48 -13.49 3.75
C GLY A 7 5.89 -14.68 2.99
N VAL A 8 4.57 -14.71 2.81
CA VAL A 8 3.91 -15.81 2.10
C VAL A 8 4.25 -15.81 0.61
N VAL A 9 4.27 -14.65 -0.04
CA VAL A 9 4.68 -14.51 -1.44
C VAL A 9 6.14 -14.88 -1.62
N GLY A 10 7.03 -14.38 -0.74
CA GLY A 10 8.44 -14.74 -0.78
C GLY A 10 8.69 -16.24 -0.60
N ALA A 11 7.94 -16.89 0.29
CA ALA A 11 7.98 -18.34 0.47
C ALA A 11 7.48 -19.09 -0.77
N ALA A 12 6.33 -18.69 -1.31
CA ALA A 12 5.73 -19.30 -2.50
C ALA A 12 6.70 -19.26 -3.69
N PHE A 13 7.27 -18.09 -3.96
CA PHE A 13 8.19 -17.91 -5.08
C PHE A 13 9.48 -18.71 -4.88
N ALA A 14 10.11 -18.63 -3.70
CA ALA A 14 11.32 -19.40 -3.39
C ALA A 14 11.11 -20.93 -3.53
N GLN A 15 9.95 -21.45 -3.10
CA GLN A 15 9.63 -22.88 -3.23
C GLN A 15 9.60 -23.37 -4.68
N THR A 16 9.34 -22.50 -5.67
CA THR A 16 9.33 -22.89 -7.09
C THR A 16 10.69 -23.38 -7.59
N ALA A 17 11.79 -22.90 -7.00
CA ALA A 17 13.16 -23.32 -7.32
C ALA A 17 13.72 -24.39 -6.36
N ALA A 18 12.93 -24.85 -5.39
CA ALA A 18 13.37 -25.81 -4.38
C ALA A 18 13.32 -27.27 -4.87
N ARG A 19 14.07 -28.14 -4.20
CA ARG A 19 13.87 -29.59 -4.29
C ARG A 19 12.74 -30.01 -3.35
N ARG A 20 12.04 -31.10 -3.67
CA ARG A 20 10.90 -31.63 -2.89
C ARG A 20 11.21 -31.79 -1.39
N THR A 21 12.41 -32.26 -1.07
CA THR A 21 12.85 -32.51 0.32
C THR A 21 13.19 -31.24 1.10
N THR A 22 13.40 -30.11 0.43
CA THR A 22 13.85 -28.85 1.05
C THR A 22 12.77 -27.76 1.02
N LEU A 23 11.55 -28.06 0.58
CA LEU A 23 10.46 -27.07 0.40
C LEU A 23 10.14 -26.29 1.68
N ALA A 24 10.16 -26.94 2.85
CA ALA A 24 9.90 -26.29 4.12
C ALA A 24 11.01 -25.30 4.51
N THR A 25 12.28 -25.70 4.40
CA THR A 25 13.41 -24.83 4.71
C THR A 25 13.49 -23.67 3.73
N VAL A 26 13.32 -23.91 2.43
CA VAL A 26 13.33 -22.85 1.41
C VAL A 26 12.20 -21.84 1.64
N ALA A 27 11.01 -22.30 2.04
CA ALA A 27 9.90 -21.42 2.38
C ALA A 27 10.26 -20.44 3.51
N TRP A 28 10.98 -20.89 4.55
CA TRP A 28 11.42 -19.99 5.63
C TRP A 28 12.42 -18.94 5.17
N TYR A 29 13.43 -19.32 4.38
CA TYR A 29 14.39 -18.36 3.84
C TYR A 29 13.72 -17.36 2.89
N GLY A 30 12.81 -17.84 2.04
CA GLY A 30 12.01 -17.00 1.16
C GLY A 30 11.07 -16.06 1.91
N ALA A 31 10.40 -16.54 2.96
CA ALA A 31 9.52 -15.70 3.78
C ALA A 31 10.29 -14.59 4.50
N LEU A 32 11.40 -14.93 5.14
CA LEU A 32 12.21 -13.94 5.86
C LEU A 32 12.89 -12.97 4.90
N GLY A 33 13.33 -13.44 3.72
CA GLY A 33 13.79 -12.57 2.64
C GLY A 33 12.70 -11.61 2.17
N GLY A 34 11.48 -12.11 1.99
CA GLY A 34 10.32 -11.31 1.60
C GLY A 34 9.84 -10.35 2.68
N MET A 35 10.06 -10.60 3.96
CA MET A 35 9.66 -9.67 5.05
C MET A 35 10.72 -8.63 5.38
N ALA A 36 11.98 -8.88 5.05
CA ALA A 36 13.11 -8.09 5.52
C ALA A 36 13.13 -6.61 5.08
N PRO A 37 12.64 -6.20 3.89
CA PRO A 37 12.64 -4.79 3.51
C PRO A 37 11.90 -3.88 4.50
N ASP A 38 10.80 -4.35 5.10
CA ASP A 38 10.01 -3.61 6.10
C ASP A 38 10.72 -3.43 7.46
N LEU A 39 11.92 -3.98 7.64
CA LEU A 39 12.77 -3.61 8.79
C LEU A 39 13.22 -2.14 8.72
N ASP A 40 12.98 -1.47 7.60
CA ASP A 40 13.14 -0.02 7.46
C ASP A 40 12.27 0.81 8.44
N VAL A 41 11.24 0.21 9.05
CA VAL A 41 10.46 0.83 10.14
C VAL A 41 11.33 1.21 11.34
N LEU A 42 12.54 0.63 11.46
CA LEU A 42 13.51 0.98 12.48
C LEU A 42 14.23 2.32 12.20
N PHE A 43 14.17 2.85 10.96
CA PHE A 43 14.69 4.17 10.60
C PHE A 43 13.71 5.27 11.02
N GLN A 44 13.74 5.57 12.33
CA GLN A 44 12.93 6.62 12.94
C GLN A 44 13.82 7.54 13.79
N SER A 45 13.38 8.78 13.98
CA SER A 45 14.06 9.76 14.82
C SER A 45 13.12 10.33 15.88
N SER A 46 13.64 10.56 17.08
CA SER A 46 12.90 11.23 18.16
C SER A 46 12.82 12.75 17.95
N THR A 47 13.69 13.32 17.13
CA THR A 47 13.73 14.77 16.83
C THR A 47 13.08 15.11 15.50
N ASP A 48 13.21 14.23 14.50
CA ASP A 48 12.60 14.38 13.17
C ASP A 48 11.48 13.33 12.99
N PRO A 49 10.22 13.73 13.18
CA PRO A 49 9.09 12.81 13.13
C PRO A 49 8.73 12.40 11.70
N LEU A 50 9.29 13.00 10.65
CA LEU A 50 9.02 12.61 9.27
C LEU A 50 10.10 11.69 8.67
N LEU A 51 11.21 11.46 9.39
CA LEU A 51 12.30 10.58 8.92
C LEU A 51 11.80 9.19 8.49
N PHE A 52 10.83 8.63 9.22
CA PHE A 52 10.28 7.33 8.90
C PHE A 52 9.54 7.33 7.56
N LEU A 53 8.92 8.45 7.13
CA LEU A 53 8.23 8.55 5.84
C LEU A 53 9.21 8.56 4.67
N GLU A 54 10.40 9.12 4.88
CA GLU A 54 11.43 9.22 3.86
C GLU A 54 12.11 7.87 3.61
N PHE A 55 12.42 7.16 4.68
CA PHE A 55 13.12 5.87 4.61
C PHE A 55 12.19 4.70 4.37
N HIS A 56 10.93 4.76 4.82
CA HIS A 56 9.99 3.67 4.61
C HIS A 56 9.65 3.52 3.12
N ARG A 57 9.95 2.34 2.58
CA ARG A 57 9.86 1.98 1.16
C ARG A 57 10.83 2.74 0.24
N GLN A 58 11.99 3.10 0.77
CA GLN A 58 13.09 3.72 0.01
C GLN A 58 14.10 2.67 -0.47
N PHE A 59 15.36 2.76 -0.02
CA PHE A 59 16.46 1.99 -0.58
C PHE A 59 16.30 0.49 -0.35
N THR A 60 15.72 0.08 0.78
CA THR A 60 15.41 -1.32 1.13
C THR A 60 14.45 -1.98 0.14
N HIS A 61 13.62 -1.20 -0.55
CA HIS A 61 12.62 -1.67 -1.51
C HIS A 61 13.05 -1.46 -2.96
N SER A 62 14.21 -0.85 -3.20
CA SER A 62 14.73 -0.56 -4.52
C SER A 62 15.20 -1.83 -5.24
N LEU A 63 15.04 -1.86 -6.56
CA LEU A 63 15.45 -3.00 -7.39
C LEU A 63 16.97 -3.23 -7.34
N VAL A 64 17.75 -2.15 -7.21
CA VAL A 64 19.21 -2.20 -7.14
C VAL A 64 19.68 -2.83 -5.83
N PHE A 65 18.94 -2.64 -4.74
CA PHE A 65 19.34 -3.14 -3.42
C PHE A 65 19.00 -4.63 -3.21
N ILE A 66 18.19 -5.25 -4.06
CA ILE A 66 17.75 -6.65 -3.93
C ILE A 66 18.92 -7.62 -3.63
N PRO A 67 20.04 -7.65 -4.37
CA PRO A 67 21.12 -8.59 -4.10
C PRO A 67 21.80 -8.35 -2.75
N VAL A 68 21.95 -7.08 -2.35
CA VAL A 68 22.59 -6.68 -1.09
C VAL A 68 21.68 -7.01 0.08
N GLY A 69 20.41 -6.62 0.02
CA GLY A 69 19.41 -6.93 1.04
C GLY A 69 19.23 -8.43 1.24
N ALA A 70 19.14 -9.20 0.15
CA ALA A 70 19.08 -10.66 0.21
C ALA A 70 20.34 -11.28 0.84
N LEU A 71 21.53 -10.73 0.56
CA LEU A 71 22.78 -11.17 1.16
C LEU A 71 22.78 -10.93 2.67
N LEU A 72 22.34 -9.76 3.13
CA LEU A 72 22.27 -9.43 4.56
C LEU A 72 21.33 -10.40 5.31
N VAL A 73 20.15 -10.67 4.74
CA VAL A 73 19.20 -11.65 5.31
C VAL A 73 19.84 -13.04 5.35
N PHE A 74 20.44 -13.47 4.24
CA PHE A 74 21.11 -14.76 4.17
C PHE A 74 22.19 -14.91 5.25
N LEU A 75 23.06 -13.90 5.43
CA LEU A 75 24.11 -13.92 6.43
C LEU A 75 23.55 -13.99 7.86
N ALA A 76 22.50 -13.22 8.15
CA ALA A 76 21.82 -13.26 9.45
C ALA A 76 21.23 -14.65 9.72
N LEU A 77 20.52 -15.25 8.75
CA LEU A 77 19.97 -16.59 8.88
C LEU A 77 21.06 -17.65 9.01
N ARG A 78 22.16 -17.51 8.26
CA ARG A 78 23.30 -18.43 8.33
C ARG A 78 23.95 -18.43 9.71
N ALA A 79 24.04 -17.27 10.37
CA ALA A 79 24.60 -17.15 11.71
C ALA A 79 23.79 -17.93 12.77
N VAL A 80 22.47 -18.06 12.58
CA VAL A 80 21.57 -18.76 13.51
C VAL A 80 21.17 -20.17 13.07
N ALA A 81 21.41 -20.55 11.81
CA ALA A 81 20.94 -21.81 11.23
C ALA A 81 21.40 -23.07 12.00
N ASN A 82 22.62 -23.06 12.55
CA ASN A 82 23.12 -24.19 13.36
C ASN A 82 22.32 -24.39 14.67
N ARG A 83 21.65 -23.36 15.16
CA ARG A 83 20.82 -23.39 16.39
C ARG A 83 19.35 -23.68 16.11
N ILE A 84 18.90 -23.49 14.86
CA ILE A 84 17.48 -23.55 14.49
C ILE A 84 17.29 -24.65 13.44
N LYS A 85 16.74 -25.80 13.87
CA LYS A 85 16.57 -27.00 13.03
C LYS A 85 15.83 -26.74 11.70
N ILE A 86 14.81 -25.88 11.71
CA ILE A 86 14.02 -25.56 10.51
C ILE A 86 14.80 -24.79 9.43
N LEU A 87 15.97 -24.22 9.76
CA LEU A 87 16.82 -23.46 8.84
C LEU A 87 17.99 -24.30 8.27
N GLN A 88 18.08 -25.59 8.64
CA GLN A 88 19.15 -26.49 8.25
C GLN A 88 18.83 -27.26 6.96
N GLY A 89 19.86 -27.81 6.32
CA GLY A 89 19.72 -28.69 5.16
C GLY A 89 19.82 -28.02 3.79
N LEU A 90 20.11 -26.71 3.74
CA LEU A 90 20.40 -25.99 2.50
C LEU A 90 21.91 -25.77 2.31
N THR A 91 22.35 -25.87 1.06
CA THR A 91 23.65 -25.33 0.64
C THR A 91 23.64 -23.80 0.70
N THR A 92 24.82 -23.18 0.75
CA THR A 92 24.98 -21.71 0.71
C THR A 92 24.23 -21.09 -0.45
N SER A 93 24.37 -21.64 -1.66
CA SER A 93 23.72 -21.10 -2.86
C SER A 93 22.19 -21.22 -2.80
N GLN A 94 21.65 -22.33 -2.27
CA GLN A 94 20.21 -22.51 -2.12
C GLN A 94 19.60 -21.55 -1.10
N ALA A 95 20.28 -21.35 0.03
CA ALA A 95 19.84 -20.44 1.07
C ALA A 95 19.86 -18.98 0.59
N TYR A 96 20.95 -18.55 -0.06
CA TYR A 96 21.03 -17.22 -0.66
C TYR A 96 19.98 -17.03 -1.77
N LEU A 97 19.84 -18.00 -2.69
CA LEU A 97 18.83 -17.92 -3.75
C LEU A 97 17.41 -17.82 -3.19
N ALA A 98 17.09 -18.55 -2.11
CA ALA A 98 15.80 -18.45 -1.46
C ALA A 98 15.55 -17.04 -0.88
N CYS A 99 16.54 -16.45 -0.20
CA CYS A 99 16.46 -15.07 0.27
C CYS A 99 16.33 -14.09 -0.90
N LEU A 100 17.09 -14.28 -1.98
CA LEU A 100 17.07 -13.43 -3.17
C LEU A 100 15.70 -13.44 -3.84
N MET A 101 15.11 -14.62 -4.03
CA MET A 101 13.78 -14.77 -4.59
C MET A 101 12.72 -14.11 -3.71
N GLY A 102 12.79 -14.28 -2.38
CA GLY A 102 11.88 -13.62 -1.46
C GLY A 102 12.02 -12.10 -1.45
N TYR A 103 13.25 -11.59 -1.36
CA TYR A 103 13.51 -10.15 -1.33
C TYR A 103 13.06 -9.46 -2.62
N ALA A 104 13.27 -10.12 -3.77
CA ALA A 104 12.91 -9.59 -5.08
C ALA A 104 11.40 -9.36 -5.28
N THR A 105 10.53 -10.06 -4.54
CA THR A 105 9.08 -9.87 -4.68
C THR A 105 8.58 -8.62 -3.95
N HIS A 106 9.30 -8.15 -2.94
CA HIS A 106 8.75 -7.23 -1.95
C HIS A 106 8.38 -5.86 -2.54
N GLY A 107 9.35 -5.16 -3.16
CA GLY A 107 9.13 -3.82 -3.71
C GLY A 107 8.06 -3.81 -4.81
N LEU A 108 8.01 -4.87 -5.64
CA LEU A 108 6.99 -5.04 -6.67
C LEU A 108 5.59 -5.20 -6.06
N LEU A 109 5.47 -6.03 -5.01
CA LEU A 109 4.19 -6.24 -4.33
C LEU A 109 3.72 -4.97 -3.61
N ASP A 110 4.64 -4.20 -3.04
CA ASP A 110 4.33 -2.91 -2.45
C ASP A 110 3.89 -1.87 -3.47
N SER A 111 4.41 -1.94 -4.69
CA SER A 111 4.00 -1.08 -5.81
C SER A 111 2.58 -1.38 -6.30
N CYS A 112 2.04 -2.59 -6.06
CA CYS A 112 0.61 -2.88 -6.28
C CYS A 112 -0.31 -2.14 -5.29
N THR A 113 0.22 -1.60 -4.19
CA THR A 113 -0.56 -0.88 -3.18
C THR A 113 -0.48 0.64 -3.36
N SER A 114 -1.33 1.37 -2.65
CA SER A 114 -1.48 2.81 -2.84
C SER A 114 -0.41 3.72 -2.21
N TYR A 115 0.51 3.16 -1.42
CA TYR A 115 1.44 3.92 -0.57
C TYR A 115 2.58 4.56 -1.34
N GLY A 116 2.98 3.95 -2.46
CA GLY A 116 4.15 4.39 -3.21
C GLY A 116 5.45 3.74 -2.71
N THR A 117 6.26 3.28 -3.65
CA THR A 117 7.53 2.57 -3.38
C THR A 117 8.62 3.12 -4.31
N GLN A 118 9.80 3.44 -3.78
CA GLN A 118 10.91 3.97 -4.60
C GLN A 118 11.70 2.84 -5.27
N LEU A 119 11.09 2.20 -6.27
CA LEU A 119 11.68 1.06 -6.98
C LEU A 119 13.04 1.40 -7.64
N PHE A 120 13.20 2.64 -8.09
CA PHE A 120 14.33 3.08 -8.91
C PHE A 120 15.40 3.85 -8.14
N TRP A 121 15.32 3.89 -6.81
CA TRP A 121 16.39 4.46 -5.98
C TRP A 121 17.72 3.72 -6.25
N PRO A 122 18.88 4.39 -6.34
CA PRO A 122 19.14 5.82 -6.09
C PRO A 122 19.02 6.72 -7.34
N PHE A 123 18.53 6.19 -8.47
CA PHE A 123 18.47 6.95 -9.72
C PHE A 123 17.26 7.89 -9.79
N SER A 124 16.18 7.58 -9.05
CA SER A 124 14.99 8.39 -8.92
C SER A 124 14.35 8.21 -7.55
N ASP A 125 13.75 9.27 -7.05
CA ASP A 125 12.94 9.35 -5.83
C ASP A 125 11.44 9.12 -6.12
N ALA A 126 11.05 8.84 -7.37
CA ALA A 126 9.66 8.61 -7.73
C ALA A 126 9.05 7.41 -6.97
N ARG A 127 7.87 7.64 -6.37
CA ARG A 127 7.14 6.60 -5.64
C ARG A 127 6.14 5.91 -6.55
N VAL A 128 6.42 4.68 -6.94
CA VAL A 128 5.55 3.87 -7.81
C VAL A 128 4.40 3.30 -6.99
N ALA A 129 3.17 3.61 -7.39
CA ALA A 129 1.93 3.03 -6.89
C ALA A 129 1.00 2.75 -8.07
N TRP A 130 0.60 1.49 -8.23
CA TRP A 130 -0.37 1.06 -9.24
C TRP A 130 -1.79 1.01 -8.71
N ASP A 131 -1.97 1.18 -7.40
CA ASP A 131 -3.28 1.22 -6.77
C ASP A 131 -4.15 -0.01 -7.05
N THR A 132 -3.61 -1.17 -7.42
CA THR A 132 -4.43 -2.33 -7.85
C THR A 132 -4.83 -3.28 -6.73
N MET A 133 -4.22 -3.15 -5.54
CA MET A 133 -4.45 -4.07 -4.43
C MET A 133 -4.53 -3.37 -3.07
N SER A 134 -5.41 -3.91 -2.23
CA SER A 134 -5.48 -3.55 -0.81
C SER A 134 -4.16 -3.89 -0.10
N ILE A 135 -3.79 -3.07 0.89
CA ILE A 135 -2.60 -3.30 1.71
C ILE A 135 -2.68 -4.58 2.55
N VAL A 136 -3.90 -4.98 2.93
CA VAL A 136 -4.22 -6.25 3.60
C VAL A 136 -5.34 -6.89 2.81
N ASP A 137 -5.17 -8.12 2.32
CA ASP A 137 -6.22 -8.86 1.64
C ASP A 137 -6.20 -10.36 2.01
N PRO A 138 -7.19 -10.85 2.80
CA PRO A 138 -7.27 -12.25 3.17
C PRO A 138 -7.49 -13.20 1.98
N LEU A 139 -8.17 -12.77 0.92
CA LEU A 139 -8.37 -13.57 -0.29
C LEU A 139 -7.09 -13.68 -1.10
N PHE A 140 -6.20 -12.70 -1.00
CA PHE A 140 -4.84 -12.84 -1.51
C PHE A 140 -4.01 -13.78 -0.62
N THR A 141 -3.96 -13.51 0.69
CA THR A 141 -2.99 -14.10 1.62
C THR A 141 -3.28 -15.54 2.00
N ILE A 142 -4.53 -15.84 2.37
CA ILE A 142 -4.89 -17.14 2.96
C ILE A 142 -4.72 -18.29 1.95
N PRO A 143 -5.20 -18.20 0.70
CA PRO A 143 -4.98 -19.28 -0.28
C PRO A 143 -3.49 -19.52 -0.56
N LEU A 144 -2.69 -18.46 -0.68
CA LEU A 144 -1.24 -18.57 -0.85
C LEU A 144 -0.59 -19.30 0.34
N LEU A 145 -0.95 -18.91 1.57
CA LEU A 145 -0.43 -19.53 2.78
C LEU A 145 -0.80 -21.02 2.82
N VAL A 146 -2.04 -21.38 2.47
CA VAL A 146 -2.49 -22.77 2.37
C VAL A 146 -1.64 -23.54 1.37
N PHE A 147 -1.41 -23.01 0.16
CA PHE A 147 -0.59 -23.69 -0.85
C PHE A 147 0.87 -23.83 -0.42
N VAL A 148 1.47 -22.81 0.19
CA VAL A 148 2.86 -22.84 0.70
C VAL A 148 3.03 -23.90 1.79
N ILE A 149 2.11 -23.93 2.76
CA ILE A 149 2.13 -24.92 3.85
C ILE A 149 1.89 -26.32 3.28
N ALA A 150 0.91 -26.48 2.40
CA ALA A 150 0.60 -27.77 1.78
C ALA A 150 1.78 -28.29 0.94
N ALA A 151 2.46 -27.41 0.19
CA ALA A 151 3.68 -27.75 -0.56
C ALA A 151 4.78 -28.26 0.38
N ALA A 152 5.03 -27.54 1.48
CA ALA A 152 6.03 -27.90 2.49
C ALA A 152 5.72 -29.22 3.20
N ARG A 153 4.45 -29.47 3.54
CA ARG A 153 4.02 -30.67 4.28
C ARG A 153 3.93 -31.92 3.40
N THR A 154 3.41 -31.78 2.18
CA THR A 154 3.20 -32.91 1.26
C THR A 154 4.40 -33.15 0.33
N GLN A 155 5.39 -32.26 0.34
CA GLN A 155 6.56 -32.26 -0.55
C GLN A 155 6.18 -32.20 -2.05
N ARG A 156 5.01 -31.62 -2.36
CA ARG A 156 4.47 -31.47 -3.72
C ARG A 156 4.72 -30.06 -4.24
N GLN A 157 5.83 -29.89 -4.96
CA GLN A 157 6.26 -28.60 -5.52
C GLN A 157 5.24 -27.93 -6.45
N TRP A 158 4.37 -28.70 -7.13
CA TRP A 158 3.33 -28.14 -8.00
C TRP A 158 2.32 -27.25 -7.24
N LEU A 159 2.17 -27.44 -5.92
CA LEU A 159 1.34 -26.56 -5.08
C LEU A 159 1.93 -25.14 -4.97
N SER A 160 3.26 -24.99 -4.99
CA SER A 160 3.91 -23.67 -5.03
C SER A 160 3.68 -22.96 -6.37
N TRP A 161 3.58 -23.71 -7.46
CA TRP A 161 3.17 -23.17 -8.76
C TRP A 161 1.70 -22.76 -8.78
N LEU A 162 0.81 -23.50 -8.10
CA LEU A 162 -0.57 -23.05 -7.88
C LEU A 162 -0.63 -21.75 -7.07
N ALA A 163 0.22 -21.59 -6.04
CA ALA A 163 0.32 -20.34 -5.30
C ALA A 163 0.70 -19.19 -6.23
N CYS A 164 1.72 -19.38 -7.09
CA CYS A 164 2.11 -18.37 -8.08
C CYS A 164 0.98 -18.08 -9.08
N GLY A 165 0.25 -19.10 -9.54
CA GLY A 165 -0.91 -18.94 -10.41
C GLY A 165 -2.07 -18.18 -9.76
N TRP A 166 -2.34 -18.43 -8.47
CA TRP A 166 -3.30 -17.66 -7.68
C TRP A 166 -2.88 -16.20 -7.55
N MET A 167 -1.63 -15.95 -7.19
CA MET A 167 -1.06 -14.60 -7.09
C MET A 167 -1.22 -13.82 -8.40
N LEU A 168 -0.81 -14.41 -9.53
CA LEU A 168 -0.94 -13.78 -10.85
C LEU A 168 -2.40 -13.53 -11.24
N SER A 169 -3.29 -14.49 -10.98
CA SER A 169 -4.73 -14.33 -11.21
C SER A 169 -5.32 -13.19 -10.38
N PHE A 170 -4.89 -13.07 -9.12
CA PHE A 170 -5.34 -12.01 -8.23
C PHE A 170 -4.84 -10.63 -8.67
N PHE A 171 -3.59 -10.53 -9.13
CA PHE A 171 -3.07 -9.29 -9.71
C PHE A 171 -3.83 -8.88 -10.97
N ALA A 172 -4.09 -9.83 -11.87
CA ALA A 172 -4.88 -9.57 -13.08
C ALA A 172 -6.30 -9.11 -12.74
N LEU A 173 -6.94 -9.74 -11.74
CA LEU A 173 -8.24 -9.32 -11.24
C LEU A 173 -8.17 -7.91 -10.62
N GLY A 174 -7.15 -7.61 -9.82
CA GLY A 174 -6.92 -6.28 -9.23
C GLY A 174 -6.80 -5.20 -10.30
N TRP A 175 -6.03 -5.45 -11.36
CA TRP A 175 -5.91 -4.53 -12.49
C TRP A 175 -7.25 -4.31 -13.20
N LEU A 176 -7.98 -5.39 -13.50
CA LEU A 176 -9.30 -5.30 -14.13
C LEU A 176 -10.28 -4.49 -13.28
N GLN A 177 -10.30 -4.74 -11.96
CA GLN A 177 -11.18 -4.03 -11.02
C GLN A 177 -10.77 -2.55 -10.87
N HIS A 178 -9.47 -2.25 -10.90
CA HIS A 178 -8.96 -0.88 -10.90
C HIS A 178 -9.46 -0.10 -12.12
N GLU A 179 -9.34 -0.66 -13.34
CA GLU A 179 -9.86 0.00 -14.56
C GLU A 179 -11.37 0.25 -14.49
N ARG A 180 -12.13 -0.74 -14.01
CA ARG A 180 -13.58 -0.60 -13.79
C ARG A 180 -13.90 0.49 -12.75
N ALA A 181 -13.08 0.61 -11.71
CA ALA A 181 -13.25 1.61 -10.67
C ALA A 181 -12.91 3.02 -11.18
N MET A 182 -11.85 3.17 -11.97
CA MET A 182 -11.51 4.41 -12.67
C MET A 182 -12.63 4.87 -13.58
N GLN A 183 -13.22 3.96 -14.37
CA GLN A 183 -14.37 4.26 -15.22
C GLN A 183 -15.60 4.71 -14.40
N ALA A 184 -15.91 3.99 -13.32
CA ALA A 184 -17.00 4.35 -12.42
C ALA A 184 -16.79 5.74 -11.79
N ALA A 185 -15.56 6.04 -11.35
CA ALA A 185 -15.23 7.32 -10.74
C ALA A 185 -15.28 8.48 -11.77
N ALA A 186 -14.83 8.25 -13.00
CA ALA A 186 -14.97 9.22 -14.09
C ALA A 186 -16.44 9.51 -14.42
N GLN A 187 -17.30 8.48 -14.42
CA GLN A 187 -18.75 8.68 -14.58
C GLN A 187 -19.34 9.52 -13.44
N VAL A 188 -18.92 9.29 -12.18
CA VAL A 188 -19.37 10.11 -11.04
C VAL A 188 -18.98 11.57 -11.21
N ALA A 189 -17.77 11.87 -11.70
CA ALA A 189 -17.36 13.23 -12.01
C ALA A 189 -18.21 13.84 -13.14
N SER A 190 -18.45 13.08 -14.21
CA SER A 190 -19.26 13.52 -15.35
C SER A 190 -20.72 13.80 -14.96
N ILE A 191 -21.33 12.98 -14.09
CA ILE A 191 -22.69 13.20 -13.55
C ILE A 191 -22.79 14.55 -12.81
N ARG A 192 -21.69 14.98 -12.16
CA ARG A 192 -21.62 16.29 -11.50
C ARG A 192 -21.28 17.43 -12.46
N GLY A 193 -21.02 17.15 -13.73
CA GLY A 193 -20.54 18.13 -14.71
C GLY A 193 -19.10 18.58 -14.46
N HIS A 194 -18.30 17.78 -13.74
CA HIS A 194 -16.91 18.09 -13.45
C HIS A 194 -15.98 17.44 -14.47
N GLU A 195 -14.95 18.17 -14.88
CA GLU A 195 -13.78 17.64 -15.59
C GLU A 195 -12.62 17.51 -14.59
N PRO A 196 -12.24 16.28 -14.17
CA PRO A 196 -11.16 16.07 -13.22
C PRO A 196 -9.79 16.50 -13.75
N LEU A 197 -9.07 17.35 -13.02
CA LEU A 197 -7.65 17.63 -13.29
C LEU A 197 -6.77 16.42 -12.95
N ARG A 198 -7.20 15.68 -11.93
CA ARG A 198 -6.56 14.47 -11.44
C ARG A 198 -7.63 13.54 -10.91
N LEU A 199 -7.56 12.27 -11.27
CA LEU A 199 -8.47 11.23 -10.79
C LEU A 199 -7.64 10.02 -10.36
N SER A 200 -7.91 9.49 -9.17
CA SER A 200 -7.35 8.22 -8.72
C SER A 200 -8.40 7.40 -7.99
N VAL A 201 -8.21 6.09 -8.01
CA VAL A 201 -8.99 5.16 -7.20
C VAL A 201 -8.06 4.31 -6.35
N LYS A 202 -8.48 3.97 -5.14
CA LYS A 202 -7.68 3.19 -4.19
C LYS A 202 -8.54 2.09 -3.59
N PRO A 203 -8.09 0.82 -3.60
CA PRO A 203 -8.88 -0.27 -3.08
C PRO A 203 -9.02 -0.12 -1.58
N SER A 204 -10.22 -0.37 -1.08
CA SER A 204 -10.47 -0.39 0.35
C SER A 204 -9.92 -1.66 1.01
N PHE A 205 -9.86 -1.68 2.34
CA PHE A 205 -9.27 -2.78 3.08
C PHE A 205 -9.94 -4.13 2.79
N ALA A 206 -9.13 -5.17 2.63
CA ALA A 206 -9.54 -6.58 2.55
C ALA A 206 -10.41 -6.98 1.34
N ASN A 207 -10.43 -6.20 0.26
CA ASN A 207 -11.19 -6.56 -0.94
C ASN A 207 -10.73 -5.83 -2.23
N LEU A 208 -11.24 -6.29 -3.37
CA LEU A 208 -11.12 -5.66 -4.70
C LEU A 208 -12.48 -5.16 -5.26
N LEU A 209 -13.47 -4.96 -4.39
CA LEU A 209 -14.84 -4.61 -4.79
C LEU A 209 -15.18 -3.15 -4.57
N VAL A 210 -14.80 -2.59 -3.42
CA VAL A 210 -15.09 -1.21 -3.02
C VAL A 210 -13.80 -0.41 -3.07
N TRP A 211 -13.86 0.74 -3.72
CA TRP A 211 -12.73 1.59 -4.02
C TRP A 211 -13.04 3.01 -3.58
N LYS A 212 -12.10 3.66 -2.92
CA LYS A 212 -12.12 5.10 -2.69
C LYS A 212 -11.80 5.79 -4.01
N ALA A 213 -12.66 6.68 -4.46
CA ALA A 213 -12.43 7.54 -5.60
C ALA A 213 -12.08 8.93 -5.08
N ILE A 214 -11.01 9.52 -5.60
CA ILE A 214 -10.58 10.88 -5.27
C ILE A 214 -10.29 11.60 -6.57
N TYR A 215 -10.89 12.77 -6.75
CA TYR A 215 -10.52 13.63 -7.87
C TYR A 215 -10.43 15.09 -7.49
N GLU A 216 -9.59 15.80 -8.24
CA GLU A 216 -9.36 17.23 -8.11
C GLU A 216 -10.19 18.01 -9.13
N HIS A 217 -10.96 18.98 -8.65
CA HIS A 217 -11.73 19.91 -9.48
C HIS A 217 -11.88 21.25 -8.74
N GLU A 218 -11.56 22.37 -9.40
CA GLU A 218 -11.66 23.74 -8.86
C GLU A 218 -11.12 23.87 -7.41
N ASP A 219 -9.82 23.62 -7.23
CA ASP A 219 -9.10 23.73 -5.94
C ASP A 219 -9.71 22.90 -4.80
N SER A 220 -10.42 21.83 -5.14
CA SER A 220 -11.08 20.94 -4.18
C SER A 220 -10.85 19.47 -4.54
N TYR A 221 -10.72 18.63 -3.52
CA TYR A 221 -10.86 17.20 -3.65
C TYR A 221 -12.29 16.77 -3.41
N TYR A 222 -12.78 15.91 -4.30
CA TYR A 222 -14.02 15.18 -4.14
C TYR A 222 -13.67 13.74 -3.80
N VAL A 223 -14.21 13.26 -2.69
CA VAL A 223 -13.99 11.90 -2.19
C VAL A 223 -15.30 11.15 -2.23
N ASP A 224 -15.28 9.96 -2.80
CA ASP A 224 -16.43 9.09 -2.97
C ASP A 224 -16.01 7.62 -2.79
N ALA A 225 -16.98 6.71 -2.70
CA ALA A 225 -16.70 5.29 -2.89
C ALA A 225 -17.42 4.76 -4.13
N VAL A 226 -16.74 3.94 -4.91
CA VAL A 226 -17.33 3.19 -6.01
C VAL A 226 -17.20 1.70 -5.73
N ARG A 227 -18.25 0.94 -6.06
CA ARG A 227 -18.28 -0.50 -5.92
C ARG A 227 -18.41 -1.13 -7.31
N VAL A 228 -17.43 -1.93 -7.69
CA VAL A 228 -17.30 -2.56 -9.00
C VAL A 228 -17.69 -4.04 -8.96
N GLY A 229 -18.92 -4.32 -8.49
CA GLY A 229 -19.53 -5.66 -8.52
C GLY A 229 -20.14 -6.00 -9.88
N ALA A 230 -21.11 -6.91 -9.92
CA ALA A 230 -21.87 -7.19 -11.15
C ALA A 230 -22.59 -5.93 -11.67
N GLN A 231 -23.21 -5.19 -10.76
CA GLN A 231 -23.69 -3.83 -10.98
C GLN A 231 -22.73 -2.84 -10.31
N MET A 232 -22.38 -1.78 -11.02
CA MET A 232 -21.57 -0.69 -10.46
C MET A 232 -22.47 0.24 -9.65
N THR A 233 -22.05 0.54 -8.43
CA THR A 233 -22.73 1.52 -7.57
C THR A 233 -21.75 2.55 -7.03
N TRP A 234 -22.26 3.75 -6.75
CA TRP A 234 -21.52 4.85 -6.17
C TRP A 234 -22.14 5.25 -4.82
N PHE A 235 -21.29 5.58 -3.87
CA PHE A 235 -21.63 6.10 -2.55
C PHE A 235 -21.07 7.53 -2.45
N PRO A 236 -21.96 8.54 -2.39
CA PRO A 236 -21.56 9.92 -2.21
C PRO A 236 -20.69 10.08 -0.95
N GLY A 237 -19.60 10.83 -1.08
CA GLY A 237 -18.79 11.24 0.04
C GLY A 237 -18.82 12.75 0.24
N ALA A 238 -17.65 13.35 0.40
CA ALA A 238 -17.50 14.76 0.75
C ALA A 238 -16.54 15.50 -0.17
N ARG A 239 -16.64 16.83 -0.13
CA ARG A 239 -15.73 17.78 -0.79
C ARG A 239 -14.87 18.44 0.27
N VAL A 240 -13.57 18.56 0.02
CA VAL A 240 -12.64 19.33 0.86
C VAL A 240 -11.74 20.20 0.01
N PRO A 241 -11.28 21.36 0.53
CA PRO A 241 -10.36 22.22 -0.19
C PRO A 241 -8.99 21.53 -0.39
N LYS A 242 -8.35 21.78 -1.52
CA LYS A 242 -6.93 21.46 -1.70
C LYS A 242 -6.09 22.42 -0.86
N LEU A 243 -4.94 21.95 -0.37
CA LEU A 243 -4.02 22.76 0.40
C LEU A 243 -3.43 23.89 -0.43
N ASP A 244 -3.73 25.11 -0.01
CA ASP A 244 -3.00 26.34 -0.33
C ASP A 244 -2.33 26.84 0.96
N LEU A 245 -1.00 26.84 1.02
CA LEU A 245 -0.27 27.21 2.23
C LEU A 245 -0.42 28.70 2.57
N ALA A 246 -0.37 29.59 1.58
CA ALA A 246 -0.48 31.02 1.81
C ALA A 246 -1.86 31.39 2.36
N ARG A 247 -2.90 30.71 1.88
CA ARG A 247 -4.28 30.91 2.34
C ARG A 247 -4.57 30.25 3.68
N HIS A 248 -4.17 29.00 3.87
CA HIS A 248 -4.57 28.22 5.04
C HIS A 248 -3.61 28.35 6.23
N PHE A 249 -2.34 28.67 5.98
CA PHE A 249 -1.31 28.84 6.99
C PHE A 249 -0.49 30.13 6.74
N PRO A 250 -1.14 31.32 6.71
CA PRO A 250 -0.48 32.59 6.34
C PRO A 250 0.67 33.01 7.27
N GLY A 251 0.77 32.44 8.47
CA GLY A 251 1.85 32.70 9.43
C GLY A 251 3.03 31.73 9.35
N LEU A 252 3.03 30.79 8.39
CA LEU A 252 4.14 29.87 8.17
C LEU A 252 5.19 30.55 7.27
N GLU A 253 6.38 30.81 7.80
CA GLU A 253 7.45 31.40 7.02
C GLU A 253 7.99 30.39 5.98
N PRO A 254 8.21 30.78 4.71
CA PRO A 254 8.64 29.87 3.65
C PRO A 254 9.94 29.12 3.91
N ASP A 255 10.88 29.73 4.64
CA ASP A 255 12.21 29.16 4.94
C ASP A 255 12.26 28.45 6.31
N SER A 256 11.12 28.24 6.95
CA SER A 256 11.03 27.57 8.25
C SER A 256 11.25 26.05 8.16
N GLN A 257 11.65 25.42 9.28
CA GLN A 257 11.75 23.96 9.35
C GLN A 257 10.39 23.30 9.07
N GLN A 258 9.29 23.91 9.52
CA GLN A 258 7.95 23.39 9.26
C GLN A 258 7.56 23.50 7.78
N ALA A 259 7.97 24.55 7.06
CA ALA A 259 7.73 24.64 5.62
C ALA A 259 8.48 23.54 4.85
N LEU A 260 9.73 23.24 5.24
CA LEU A 260 10.48 22.09 4.70
C LEU A 260 9.78 20.76 4.98
N ASP A 261 9.27 20.58 6.20
CA ASP A 261 8.53 19.37 6.59
C ASP A 261 7.19 19.23 5.84
N VAL A 262 6.50 20.33 5.57
CA VAL A 262 5.31 20.35 4.71
C VAL A 262 5.67 19.90 3.30
N GLU A 263 6.80 20.35 2.74
CA GLU A 263 7.24 19.92 1.40
C GLU A 263 7.61 18.42 1.37
N ARG A 264 8.30 17.93 2.41
CA ARG A 264 8.56 16.48 2.58
C ARG A 264 7.25 15.69 2.60
N PHE A 265 6.25 16.19 3.34
CA PHE A 265 4.94 15.56 3.42
C PHE A 265 4.15 15.66 2.10
N ARG A 266 4.23 16.80 1.39
CA ARG A 266 3.64 17.00 0.06
C ARG A 266 4.16 15.98 -0.95
N TRP A 267 5.48 15.83 -1.02
CA TRP A 267 6.11 14.83 -1.88
C TRP A 267 5.69 13.40 -1.48
N PHE A 268 5.68 13.06 -0.19
CA PHE A 268 5.25 11.75 0.30
C PHE A 268 3.77 11.44 -0.05
N SER A 269 2.92 12.46 0.10
CA SER A 269 1.49 12.40 -0.14
C SER A 269 1.11 12.53 -1.61
N ASP A 270 2.10 12.65 -2.50
CA ASP A 270 1.86 12.86 -3.93
C ASP A 270 0.92 14.06 -4.15
N ASP A 271 1.11 15.11 -3.35
CA ASP A 271 0.34 16.35 -3.32
C ASP A 271 -1.16 16.22 -2.99
N TYR A 272 -1.65 15.09 -2.48
CA TYR A 272 -3.03 14.92 -2.01
C TYR A 272 -3.25 15.53 -0.62
N LEU A 273 -2.93 16.80 -0.45
CA LEU A 273 -2.98 17.49 0.84
C LEU A 273 -4.22 18.37 0.97
N SER A 274 -4.89 18.29 2.11
CA SER A 274 -6.00 19.18 2.50
C SER A 274 -5.70 19.80 3.87
N PRO A 275 -6.10 21.06 4.14
CA PRO A 275 -6.19 21.55 5.50
C PRO A 275 -7.37 20.85 6.20
N MET A 276 -7.25 20.60 7.51
CA MET A 276 -8.35 20.09 8.32
C MET A 276 -9.05 21.26 9.04
N GLU A 277 -10.36 21.36 8.87
CA GLU A 277 -11.16 22.47 9.39
C GLU A 277 -11.01 22.62 10.91
N ASN A 278 -10.92 23.87 11.39
CA ASN A 278 -10.79 24.22 12.82
C ASN A 278 -9.59 23.58 13.53
N SER A 279 -8.54 23.24 12.80
CA SER A 279 -7.30 22.68 13.34
C SER A 279 -6.09 23.16 12.56
N PRO A 280 -4.90 23.26 13.18
CA PRO A 280 -3.68 23.64 12.48
C PRO A 280 -3.06 22.44 11.74
N ARG A 281 -3.88 21.59 11.13
CA ARG A 281 -3.45 20.30 10.58
C ARG A 281 -3.56 20.26 9.07
N ILE A 282 -2.56 19.63 8.46
CA ILE A 282 -2.53 19.23 7.06
C ILE A 282 -2.66 17.71 7.00
N VAL A 283 -3.56 17.21 6.17
CA VAL A 283 -3.91 15.78 6.11
C VAL A 283 -3.68 15.19 4.73
N ASP A 284 -3.31 13.91 4.69
CA ASP A 284 -3.20 13.12 3.47
C ASP A 284 -4.57 12.53 3.09
N MET A 285 -5.10 12.95 1.95
CA MET A 285 -6.44 12.60 1.52
C MET A 285 -6.57 11.18 0.95
N ARG A 286 -5.45 10.52 0.65
CA ARG A 286 -5.43 9.22 -0.04
C ARG A 286 -6.04 8.10 0.79
N TYR A 287 -6.09 8.23 2.11
CA TYR A 287 -6.44 7.13 3.02
C TYR A 287 -7.53 7.49 4.00
N SER A 288 -8.54 6.61 4.07
CA SER A 288 -9.55 6.60 5.11
C SER A 288 -10.00 5.17 5.38
N LEU A 289 -10.48 4.89 6.58
CA LEU A 289 -11.00 3.58 6.94
C LEU A 289 -12.30 3.25 6.19
N VAL A 290 -13.15 4.25 6.01
CA VAL A 290 -14.36 4.17 5.18
C VAL A 290 -14.11 4.93 3.86
N PRO A 291 -14.27 4.29 2.69
CA PRO A 291 -13.77 4.85 1.43
C PRO A 291 -14.39 6.18 0.98
N ASN A 292 -15.68 6.44 1.27
CA ASN A 292 -16.35 7.69 0.91
C ASN A 292 -16.18 8.80 1.97
N GLU A 293 -15.45 8.55 3.06
CA GLU A 293 -15.25 9.55 4.11
C GLU A 293 -13.96 10.35 3.91
N VAL A 294 -14.01 11.61 4.32
CA VAL A 294 -12.84 12.48 4.50
C VAL A 294 -12.39 12.39 5.97
N ASP A 295 -12.02 11.16 6.35
CA ASP A 295 -11.50 10.83 7.67
C ASP A 295 -10.07 10.30 7.51
N PRO A 296 -9.08 11.21 7.44
CA PRO A 296 -7.71 10.86 7.11
C PRO A 296 -7.06 10.06 8.22
N MET A 297 -6.26 9.06 7.84
CA MET A 297 -5.55 8.22 8.79
C MET A 297 -4.31 8.90 9.40
N TRP A 298 -3.78 9.93 8.74
CA TRP A 298 -2.61 10.68 9.20
C TRP A 298 -2.51 12.08 8.61
N GLY A 299 -1.63 12.87 9.22
CA GLY A 299 -1.35 14.25 8.87
C GLY A 299 -0.22 14.82 9.71
N ILE A 300 0.03 16.11 9.52
CA ILE A 300 1.01 16.89 10.27
C ILE A 300 0.33 18.10 10.91
N ASP A 301 0.66 18.37 12.17
CA ASP A 301 0.23 19.56 12.89
C ASP A 301 1.31 20.64 12.77
N ILE A 302 0.89 21.82 12.34
CA ILE A 302 1.71 23.03 12.21
C ILE A 302 1.58 23.84 13.51
N ASP A 303 2.70 24.37 13.99
CA ASP A 303 2.75 25.29 15.14
C ASP A 303 3.48 26.57 14.71
N PRO A 304 2.75 27.62 14.28
CA PRO A 304 3.35 28.86 13.82
C PRO A 304 4.22 29.57 14.87
N ALA A 305 4.08 29.24 16.16
CA ALA A 305 4.92 29.79 17.23
C ALA A 305 6.29 29.09 17.33
N LYS A 306 6.48 27.94 16.68
CA LYS A 306 7.70 27.12 16.75
C LYS A 306 8.26 26.78 15.39
N GLN A 307 8.47 27.80 14.56
CA GLN A 307 8.83 27.63 13.15
C GLN A 307 10.17 26.92 12.90
N THR A 308 11.11 26.98 13.85
CA THR A 308 12.40 26.28 13.77
C THR A 308 12.32 24.82 14.24
N ALA A 309 11.21 24.40 14.83
CA ALA A 309 10.98 23.01 15.24
C ALA A 309 10.32 22.22 14.11
N HIS A 310 10.49 20.91 14.13
CA HIS A 310 9.77 20.02 13.23
C HIS A 310 8.25 20.04 13.50
N VAL A 311 7.47 19.76 12.45
CA VAL A 311 6.02 19.54 12.58
C VAL A 311 5.73 18.36 13.49
N ARG A 312 4.53 18.28 14.05
CA ARG A 312 4.13 17.10 14.82
C ARG A 312 3.38 16.11 13.93
N TRP A 313 3.83 14.86 13.93
CA TRP A 313 3.08 13.77 13.29
C TRP A 313 1.78 13.47 14.04
N TRP A 314 0.69 13.37 13.29
CA TRP A 314 -0.61 12.96 13.80
C TRP A 314 -1.12 11.73 13.03
N SER A 315 -1.75 10.80 13.74
CA SER A 315 -2.43 9.66 13.13
C SER A 315 -3.67 9.27 13.91
N SER A 316 -4.71 8.86 13.21
CA SER A 316 -5.93 8.28 13.79
C SER A 316 -6.28 6.98 13.09
N ARG A 317 -6.81 6.03 13.85
CA ARG A 317 -7.30 4.73 13.35
C ARG A 317 -8.64 4.36 14.00
N GLU A 318 -9.43 5.36 14.37
CA GLU A 318 -10.69 5.15 15.05
C GLU A 318 -11.75 4.55 14.12
N LEU A 319 -12.13 3.30 14.42
CA LEU A 319 -13.12 2.54 13.69
C LEU A 319 -14.34 2.29 14.58
N THR A 320 -15.33 3.17 14.51
CA THR A 320 -16.58 3.03 15.27
C THR A 320 -17.50 1.96 14.68
N ASP A 321 -18.45 1.43 15.47
CA ASP A 321 -19.45 0.46 14.98
C ASP A 321 -20.30 0.99 13.82
N ILE A 322 -20.46 2.31 13.73
CA ILE A 322 -21.15 2.97 12.63
C ILE A 322 -20.30 2.87 11.36
N LYS A 323 -19.01 3.22 11.43
CA LYS A 323 -18.07 3.11 10.30
C LYS A 323 -17.96 1.67 9.80
N GLN A 324 -17.88 0.70 10.70
CA GLN A 324 -17.87 -0.72 10.35
C GLN A 324 -19.13 -1.14 9.59
N ARG A 325 -20.30 -0.75 10.08
CA ARG A 325 -21.58 -1.06 9.41
C ARG A 325 -21.72 -0.37 8.06
N ASN A 326 -21.29 0.88 7.94
CA ASN A 326 -21.29 1.62 6.67
C ASN A 326 -20.41 0.90 5.64
N PHE A 327 -19.19 0.54 6.04
CA PHE A 327 -18.27 -0.19 5.17
C PHE A 327 -18.80 -1.57 4.76
N ALA A 328 -19.38 -2.33 5.70
CA ALA A 328 -20.03 -3.60 5.40
C ALA A 328 -21.22 -3.43 4.44
N GLY A 329 -22.01 -2.38 4.60
CA GLY A 329 -23.09 -2.01 3.69
C GLY A 329 -22.57 -1.77 2.27
N MET A 330 -21.46 -1.05 2.12
CA MET A 330 -20.82 -0.83 0.82
C MET A 330 -20.36 -2.14 0.17
N LEU A 331 -19.75 -3.05 0.93
CA LEU A 331 -19.34 -4.37 0.42
C LEU A 331 -20.54 -5.16 -0.12
N LEU A 332 -21.65 -5.12 0.61
CA LEU A 332 -22.92 -5.77 0.22
C LEU A 332 -23.68 -5.01 -0.88
N GLY A 333 -23.29 -3.77 -1.20
CA GLY A 333 -23.98 -2.90 -2.15
C GLY A 333 -25.26 -2.27 -1.61
N ILE A 334 -25.48 -2.30 -0.30
CA ILE A 334 -26.64 -1.70 0.37
C ILE A 334 -26.50 -0.19 0.34
N SER A 335 -27.56 0.53 -0.06
CA SER A 335 -27.60 1.99 -0.17
C SER A 335 -26.66 2.60 -1.21
N GLY A 336 -26.10 1.80 -2.12
CA GLY A 336 -25.34 2.30 -3.25
C GLY A 336 -26.27 2.85 -4.34
N ILE A 337 -25.93 3.99 -4.90
CA ILE A 337 -26.63 4.58 -6.05
C ILE A 337 -26.16 3.84 -7.30
N PRO A 338 -27.04 3.20 -8.08
CA PRO A 338 -26.66 2.57 -9.34
C PRO A 338 -26.02 3.57 -10.30
N LEU A 339 -24.88 3.22 -10.87
CA LEU A 339 -24.34 3.95 -12.00
C LEU A 339 -25.06 3.48 -13.29
N PRO A 340 -25.34 4.39 -14.23
CA PRO A 340 -25.91 4.01 -15.52
C PRO A 340 -25.04 2.94 -16.18
N ALA A 341 -25.67 1.95 -16.80
CA ALA A 341 -24.93 1.05 -17.68
C ALA A 341 -24.32 1.92 -18.79
N GLN A 342 -23.02 1.79 -19.05
CA GLN A 342 -22.47 2.31 -20.28
C GLN A 342 -23.15 1.54 -21.41
N ASP A 343 -23.89 2.24 -22.26
CA ASP A 343 -24.23 1.69 -23.56
C ASP A 343 -22.90 1.28 -24.19
N ALA A 344 -22.75 -0.01 -24.47
CA ALA A 344 -21.61 -0.49 -25.22
C ALA A 344 -21.68 0.19 -26.58
N THR A 345 -21.00 1.32 -26.74
CA THR A 345 -20.85 1.95 -28.04
C THR A 345 -20.11 0.94 -28.93
N PRO A 346 -20.69 0.58 -30.09
CA PRO A 346 -20.24 -0.54 -30.91
C PRO A 346 -18.85 -0.37 -31.50
#